data_AF-A0A971B1W1-F1
#
_entry.id   AF-A0A971B1W1-F1
#
_cell.length_a   1.000
_cell.length_b   1.000
_cell.length_c   1.000
_cell.angle_alpha   90.00
_cell.angle_beta   90.00
_cell.angle_gamma   90.00
#
_symmetry.space_group_name_H-M   'P 1'
#
loop_
_entity.id
_entity.type
_entity.pdbx_description
1 polymer ?
#
loop_
_entity_poly.entity_id
_entity_poly.type
_entity_poly.pdbx_seq_one_letter_code
_entity_poly.pdbx_strand_id
1 'polypeptide(L)'
;MSTTIIDRRCTADPVDDPQADVDRHARRRAVREASARRDLHLQAALLAEADVKASEARCDQLADDHQRLCSPWQAELGELEAKAIARIGRREPPDAEEDERRGELAKLIATATSELEAAIALEREVQGVARRKARKIREGHPPGVLILAALGKLPLANPRLLAELHVAQQRVKWLSARKSSAEKSAKIHRYNADEIQAKRAHGDLAASLRHVANWTAEIEAVGSELAAALTEAERVHRAMIDE
;
A
#
# COMPACT_ATOMS: atom_id res chain seq x y z
N MET A 1 -10.57 27.89 -47.40
CA MET A 1 -11.50 27.62 -46.28
C MET A 1 -10.70 27.74 -44.99
N SER A 2 -10.99 28.75 -44.16
CA SER A 2 -10.26 29.08 -42.94
C SER A 2 -11.28 29.38 -41.84
N THR A 3 -11.20 28.67 -40.72
CA THR A 3 -11.92 29.00 -39.48
C THR A 3 -11.06 28.62 -38.28
N THR A 4 -10.08 29.48 -37.96
CA THR A 4 -9.43 29.48 -36.65
C THR A 4 -10.27 30.38 -35.73
N ILE A 5 -10.99 29.77 -34.79
CA ILE A 5 -11.73 30.49 -33.75
C ILE A 5 -10.70 30.97 -32.72
N ILE A 6 -10.21 32.19 -32.91
CA ILE A 6 -9.57 32.97 -31.84
C ILE A 6 -10.72 33.59 -31.07
N ASP A 7 -11.13 32.90 -30.00
CA ASP A 7 -12.21 33.38 -29.14
C ASP A 7 -11.76 34.63 -28.37
N ARG A 8 -12.61 35.65 -28.45
CA ARG A 8 -12.36 37.03 -28.04
C ARG A 8 -12.19 37.12 -26.53
N ARG A 9 -10.97 37.35 -26.05
CA ARG A 9 -10.73 37.99 -24.75
C ARG A 9 -10.54 39.50 -24.92
N CYS A 10 -11.55 40.16 -25.45
CA CYS A 10 -11.61 41.63 -25.49
C CYS A 10 -13.05 42.11 -25.34
N THR A 11 -13.62 41.94 -24.15
CA THR A 11 -14.59 42.91 -23.61
C THR A 11 -14.15 43.19 -22.19
N ALA A 12 -13.48 44.33 -22.05
CA ALA A 12 -13.19 44.94 -20.78
C ALA A 12 -14.52 45.36 -20.15
N ASP A 13 -14.92 44.69 -19.07
CA ASP A 13 -15.68 45.35 -18.02
C ASP A 13 -14.66 46.02 -17.11
N PRO A 14 -14.68 47.36 -16.96
CA PRO A 14 -13.83 48.04 -16.00
C PRO A 14 -14.49 47.85 -14.63
N VAL A 15 -14.07 46.82 -13.92
CA VAL A 15 -14.16 46.83 -12.47
C VAL A 15 -12.78 46.50 -11.96
N ASP A 16 -11.96 47.55 -11.81
CA ASP A 16 -10.90 47.58 -10.79
C ASP A 16 -11.60 47.50 -9.42
N ASP A 17 -12.22 46.36 -9.13
CA ASP A 17 -12.56 45.98 -7.78
C ASP A 17 -11.37 45.17 -7.28
N PRO A 18 -10.52 45.74 -6.41
CA PRO A 18 -9.40 45.01 -5.82
C PRO A 18 -9.86 43.69 -5.21
N GLN A 19 -11.12 43.62 -4.76
CA GLN A 19 -11.73 42.42 -4.20
C GLN A 19 -11.93 41.33 -5.27
N ALA A 20 -12.35 41.68 -6.49
CA ALA A 20 -12.54 40.72 -7.58
C ALA A 20 -11.22 40.12 -8.07
N ASP A 21 -10.13 40.90 -8.07
CA ASP A 21 -8.79 40.40 -8.37
C ASP A 21 -8.21 39.57 -7.22
N VAL A 22 -8.41 39.97 -5.97
CA VAL A 22 -8.08 39.16 -4.79
C VAL A 22 -8.79 37.80 -4.84
N ASP A 23 -10.09 37.79 -5.14
CA ASP A 23 -10.88 36.57 -5.27
C ASP A 23 -10.42 35.71 -6.45
N ARG A 24 -10.07 36.32 -7.58
CA ARG A 24 -9.51 35.62 -8.75
C ARG A 24 -8.16 34.98 -8.42
N HIS A 25 -7.29 35.69 -7.70
CA HIS A 25 -6.01 35.15 -7.23
C HIS A 25 -6.20 34.07 -6.16
N ALA A 26 -7.19 34.20 -5.27
CA ALA A 26 -7.54 33.19 -4.28
C ALA A 26 -8.05 31.91 -4.96
N ARG A 27 -8.94 32.02 -5.94
CA ARG A 27 -9.43 30.88 -6.75
C ARG A 27 -8.29 30.19 -7.50
N ARG A 28 -7.39 30.96 -8.13
CA ARG A 28 -6.20 30.40 -8.81
C ARG A 28 -5.28 29.67 -7.83
N ARG A 29 -5.06 30.22 -6.64
CA ARG A 29 -4.30 29.56 -5.57
C ARG A 29 -4.98 28.26 -5.13
N ALA A 30 -6.29 28.27 -4.90
CA ALA A 30 -7.06 27.08 -4.52
C ALA A 30 -7.01 25.97 -5.59
N VAL A 31 -7.12 26.32 -6.88
CA VAL A 31 -7.00 25.36 -7.99
C VAL A 31 -5.60 24.75 -8.05
N ARG A 32 -4.55 25.56 -7.90
CA ARG A 32 -3.16 25.07 -7.86
C ARG A 32 -2.92 24.18 -6.65
N GLU A 33 -3.44 24.55 -5.49
CA GLU A 33 -3.33 23.76 -4.27
C GLU A 33 -4.04 22.39 -4.41
N ALA A 34 -5.23 22.38 -4.99
CA ALA A 34 -5.96 21.15 -5.28
C ALA A 34 -5.22 20.25 -6.28
N SER A 35 -4.62 20.84 -7.32
CA SER A 35 -3.78 20.11 -8.29
C SER A 35 -2.55 19.50 -7.63
N ALA A 36 -1.80 20.29 -6.86
CA ALA A 36 -0.59 19.82 -6.19
C ALA A 36 -0.88 18.71 -5.18
N ARG A 37 -1.98 18.80 -4.42
CA ARG A 37 -2.44 17.69 -3.56
C ARG A 37 -2.71 16.45 -4.41
N ARG A 38 -3.48 16.57 -5.49
CA ARG A 38 -3.78 15.46 -6.39
C ARG A 38 -2.53 14.79 -6.94
N ASP A 39 -1.50 15.57 -7.29
CA ASP A 39 -0.23 15.05 -7.78
C ASP A 39 0.54 14.28 -6.70
N LEU A 40 0.55 14.77 -5.46
CA LEU A 40 1.13 14.05 -4.31
C LEU A 40 0.39 12.73 -4.04
N HIS A 41 -0.94 12.73 -4.09
CA HIS A 41 -1.74 11.51 -3.97
C HIS A 41 -1.43 10.52 -5.11
N LEU A 42 -1.28 11.02 -6.33
CA LEU A 42 -0.93 10.19 -7.50
C LEU A 42 0.46 9.58 -7.36
N GLN A 43 1.48 10.35 -6.95
CA GLN A 43 2.83 9.84 -6.71
C GLN A 43 2.88 8.78 -5.61
N ALA A 44 2.13 8.96 -4.53
CA ALA A 44 1.98 7.97 -3.47
C ALA A 44 1.34 6.67 -3.99
N ALA A 45 0.36 6.76 -4.89
CA ALA A 45 -0.26 5.60 -5.53
C ALA A 45 0.74 4.86 -6.44
N LEU A 46 1.51 5.60 -7.24
CA LEU A 46 2.53 5.06 -8.13
C LEU A 46 3.63 4.32 -7.35
N LEU A 47 4.00 4.80 -6.16
CA LEU A 47 4.95 4.09 -5.29
C LEU A 47 4.41 2.74 -4.82
N ALA A 48 3.15 2.70 -4.34
CA ALA A 48 2.53 1.45 -3.94
C ALA A 48 2.35 0.47 -5.11
N GLU A 49 2.11 0.97 -6.31
CA GLU A 49 2.05 0.16 -7.53
C GLU A 49 3.43 -0.37 -7.96
N ALA A 50 4.50 0.40 -7.73
CA ALA A 50 5.86 -0.06 -7.97
C ALA A 50 6.22 -1.24 -7.04
N ASP A 51 5.81 -1.21 -5.78
CA ASP A 51 6.02 -2.32 -4.83
C ASP A 51 5.31 -3.61 -5.30
N VAL A 52 4.10 -3.49 -5.87
CA VAL A 52 3.37 -4.62 -6.45
C VAL A 52 4.14 -5.20 -7.63
N LYS A 53 4.59 -4.35 -8.57
CA LYS A 53 5.37 -4.80 -9.74
C LYS A 53 6.69 -5.46 -9.33
N ALA A 54 7.36 -4.91 -8.32
CA ALA A 54 8.60 -5.48 -7.79
C ALA A 54 8.36 -6.85 -7.15
N SER A 55 7.22 -7.04 -6.46
CA SER A 55 6.83 -8.34 -5.92
C SER A 55 6.47 -9.34 -7.02
N GLU A 56 5.75 -8.93 -8.06
CA GLU A 56 5.46 -9.76 -9.24
C GLU A 56 6.77 -10.25 -9.89
N ALA A 57 7.75 -9.36 -10.10
CA ALA A 57 9.06 -9.73 -10.63
C ALA A 57 9.83 -10.72 -9.73
N ARG A 58 9.67 -10.63 -8.40
CA ARG A 58 10.27 -11.63 -7.47
C ARG A 58 9.57 -12.98 -7.58
N CYS A 59 8.25 -13.03 -7.73
CA CYS A 59 7.53 -14.28 -7.97
C CYS A 59 7.98 -14.93 -9.29
N ASP A 60 8.14 -14.14 -10.35
CA ASP A 60 8.62 -14.63 -11.64
C ASP A 60 10.04 -15.20 -11.50
N GLN A 61 10.93 -14.48 -10.81
CA GLN A 61 12.30 -14.95 -10.55
C GLN A 61 12.33 -16.25 -9.74
N LEU A 62 11.49 -16.38 -8.70
CA LEU A 62 11.37 -17.61 -7.91
C LEU A 62 10.89 -18.80 -8.76
N ALA A 63 9.95 -18.56 -9.68
CA ALA A 63 9.47 -19.58 -10.60
C ALA A 63 10.57 -20.00 -11.59
N ASP A 64 11.33 -19.05 -12.13
CA ASP A 64 12.47 -19.33 -13.00
C ASP A 64 13.56 -20.13 -12.28
N ASP A 65 13.87 -19.78 -11.03
CA ASP A 65 14.87 -20.49 -10.23
C ASP A 65 14.40 -21.90 -9.86
N HIS A 66 13.13 -22.09 -9.51
CA HIS A 66 12.53 -23.41 -9.32
C HIS A 66 12.60 -24.25 -10.59
N GLN A 67 12.26 -23.68 -11.75
CA GLN A 67 12.33 -24.39 -13.02
C GLN A 67 13.77 -24.82 -13.35
N ARG A 68 14.76 -23.95 -13.11
CA ARG A 68 16.19 -24.29 -13.31
C ARG A 68 16.66 -25.42 -12.39
N LEU A 69 16.20 -25.45 -11.15
CA LEU A 69 16.54 -26.50 -10.19
C LEU A 69 15.85 -27.83 -10.51
N CYS A 70 14.54 -27.80 -10.81
CA CYS A 70 13.73 -28.99 -10.98
C CYS A 70 13.85 -29.62 -12.37
N SER A 71 14.14 -28.85 -13.42
CA SER A 71 14.24 -29.37 -14.79
C SER A 71 15.21 -30.55 -14.95
N PRO A 72 16.44 -30.55 -14.41
CA PRO A 72 17.32 -31.71 -14.50
C PRO A 72 16.79 -32.91 -13.71
N TRP A 73 16.20 -32.69 -12.53
CA TRP A 73 15.61 -33.78 -11.72
C TRP A 73 14.39 -34.41 -12.39
N GLN A 74 13.56 -33.60 -13.05
CA GLN A 74 12.40 -34.07 -13.81
C GLN A 74 12.83 -34.88 -15.03
N ALA A 75 13.89 -34.46 -15.73
CA ALA A 75 14.45 -35.22 -16.84
C ALA A 75 15.00 -36.58 -16.36
N GLU A 76 15.80 -36.58 -15.30
CA GLU A 76 16.35 -37.80 -14.69
C GLU A 76 15.23 -38.74 -14.21
N LEU A 77 14.21 -38.20 -13.53
CA LEU A 77 13.05 -38.97 -13.08
C LEU A 77 12.30 -39.57 -14.26
N GLY A 78 12.09 -38.82 -15.34
CA GLY A 78 11.42 -39.30 -16.55
C GLY A 78 12.19 -40.44 -17.24
N GLU A 79 13.51 -40.37 -17.27
CA GLU A 79 14.37 -41.46 -17.77
C GLU A 79 14.24 -42.73 -16.91
N LEU A 80 14.30 -42.59 -15.59
CA LEU A 80 14.17 -43.70 -14.66
C LEU A 80 12.77 -44.32 -14.69
N GLU A 81 11.71 -43.51 -14.84
CA GLU A 81 10.34 -44.00 -15.02
C GLU A 81 10.18 -44.77 -16.34
N ALA A 82 10.77 -44.28 -17.44
CA ALA A 82 10.73 -44.99 -18.71
C ALA A 82 11.44 -46.36 -18.62
N LYS A 83 12.58 -46.44 -17.93
CA LYS A 83 13.26 -47.70 -17.65
C LYS A 83 12.42 -48.65 -16.80
N ALA A 84 11.81 -48.14 -15.73
CA ALA A 84 10.95 -48.93 -14.86
C ALA A 84 9.73 -49.50 -15.61
N ILE A 85 9.09 -48.69 -16.46
CA ILE A 85 7.98 -49.14 -17.33
C ILE A 85 8.46 -50.24 -18.29
N ALA A 86 9.64 -50.10 -18.90
CA ALA A 86 10.20 -51.10 -19.78
C ALA A 86 10.47 -52.43 -19.07
N ARG A 87 11.00 -52.40 -17.83
CA ARG A 87 11.18 -53.60 -16.99
C ARG A 87 9.86 -54.30 -16.70
N ILE A 88 8.83 -53.55 -16.31
CA ILE A 88 7.48 -54.09 -16.04
C ILE A 88 6.93 -54.79 -17.29
N GLY A 89 7.09 -54.16 -18.47
CA GLY A 89 6.68 -54.74 -19.75
C GLY A 89 7.40 -56.07 -20.08
N ARG A 90 8.66 -56.22 -19.64
CA ARG A 90 9.46 -57.44 -19.79
C ARG A 90 9.30 -58.45 -18.65
N ARG A 91 8.52 -58.11 -17.61
CA ARG A 91 8.37 -58.90 -16.36
C ARG A 91 9.71 -59.14 -15.64
N GLU A 92 10.64 -58.21 -15.79
CA GLU A 92 11.91 -58.22 -15.05
C GLU A 92 11.67 -57.79 -13.59
N PRO A 93 12.47 -58.30 -12.63
CA PRO A 93 12.38 -57.87 -11.24
C PRO A 93 12.73 -56.38 -11.10
N PRO A 94 12.23 -55.70 -10.04
CA PRO A 94 12.54 -54.31 -9.77
C PRO A 94 14.03 -54.12 -9.47
N ASP A 95 14.53 -52.92 -9.78
CA ASP A 95 15.91 -52.52 -9.53
C ASP A 95 15.91 -51.58 -8.33
N ALA A 96 16.46 -52.08 -7.22
CA ALA A 96 16.41 -51.37 -5.95
C ALA A 96 17.13 -50.01 -5.98
N GLU A 97 18.25 -49.90 -6.71
CA GLU A 97 19.03 -48.66 -6.77
C GLU A 97 18.30 -47.60 -7.59
N GLU A 98 17.80 -47.97 -8.77
CA GLU A 98 17.04 -47.04 -9.61
C GLU A 98 15.69 -46.65 -8.98
N ASP A 99 15.00 -47.57 -8.32
CA ASP A 99 13.73 -47.29 -7.65
C ASP A 99 13.92 -46.43 -6.38
N GLU A 100 15.02 -46.59 -5.64
CA GLU A 100 15.40 -45.69 -4.54
C GLU A 100 15.67 -44.28 -5.07
N ARG A 101 16.47 -44.17 -6.14
CA ARG A 101 16.79 -42.88 -6.78
C ARG A 101 15.54 -42.16 -7.29
N ARG A 102 14.58 -42.88 -7.88
CA ARG A 102 13.27 -42.32 -8.25
C ARG A 102 12.54 -41.72 -7.06
N GLY A 103 12.54 -42.43 -5.93
CA GLY A 103 11.95 -41.96 -4.68
C GLY A 103 12.63 -40.71 -4.14
N GLU A 104 13.95 -40.62 -4.21
CA GLU A 104 14.72 -39.44 -3.83
C GLU A 104 14.38 -38.22 -4.69
N LEU A 105 14.40 -38.38 -6.03
CA LEU A 105 14.10 -37.29 -6.97
C LEU A 105 12.66 -36.78 -6.78
N ALA A 106 11.69 -37.68 -6.59
CA ALA A 106 10.31 -37.31 -6.32
C ALA A 106 10.20 -36.49 -5.02
N LYS A 107 10.94 -36.87 -3.96
CA LYS A 107 10.99 -36.09 -2.71
C LYS A 107 11.62 -34.71 -2.91
N LEU A 108 12.75 -34.63 -3.63
CA LEU A 108 13.44 -33.36 -3.91
C LEU A 108 12.54 -32.39 -4.68
N ILE A 109 11.86 -32.87 -5.73
CA ILE A 109 10.91 -32.06 -6.51
C ILE A 109 9.73 -31.63 -5.64
N ALA A 110 9.18 -32.52 -4.82
CA ALA A 110 8.07 -32.20 -3.92
C ALA A 110 8.47 -31.13 -2.89
N THR A 111 9.65 -31.24 -2.28
CA THR A 111 10.17 -30.25 -1.33
C THR A 111 10.37 -28.89 -2.00
N ALA A 112 11.07 -28.83 -3.13
CA ALA A 112 11.31 -27.59 -3.86
C ALA A 112 10.00 -26.92 -4.31
N THR A 113 9.00 -27.72 -4.71
CA THR A 113 7.68 -27.20 -5.09
C THR A 113 6.93 -26.63 -3.89
N SER A 114 6.95 -27.32 -2.74
CA SER A 114 6.34 -26.82 -1.51
C SER A 114 6.99 -25.51 -1.03
N GLU A 115 8.31 -25.39 -1.15
CA GLU A 115 9.04 -24.16 -0.84
C GLU A 115 8.66 -22.99 -1.77
N LEU A 116 8.56 -23.26 -3.08
CA LEU A 116 8.08 -22.27 -4.06
C LEU A 116 6.67 -21.79 -3.73
N GLU A 117 5.74 -22.72 -3.48
CA GLU A 117 4.35 -22.40 -3.15
C GLU A 117 4.25 -21.53 -1.89
N ALA A 118 5.02 -21.86 -0.85
CA ALA A 118 5.08 -21.08 0.39
C ALA A 118 5.62 -19.65 0.14
N ALA A 119 6.68 -19.52 -0.66
CA ALA A 119 7.26 -18.22 -1.01
C ALA A 119 6.30 -17.36 -1.84
N ILE A 120 5.64 -17.96 -2.84
CA ILE A 120 4.62 -17.28 -3.66
C ILE A 120 3.42 -16.87 -2.80
N ALA A 121 2.98 -17.73 -1.87
CA ALA A 121 1.88 -17.40 -0.97
C ALA A 121 2.21 -16.16 -0.11
N LEU A 122 3.41 -16.10 0.45
CA LEU A 122 3.88 -14.94 1.22
C LEU A 122 3.91 -13.66 0.37
N GLU A 123 4.47 -13.74 -0.85
CA GLU A 123 4.51 -12.59 -1.76
C GLU A 123 3.10 -12.13 -2.15
N ARG A 124 2.16 -13.06 -2.39
CA ARG A 124 0.74 -12.72 -2.67
C ARG A 124 0.07 -12.00 -1.50
N GLU A 125 0.38 -12.36 -0.26
CA GLU A 125 -0.11 -11.64 0.91
C GLU A 125 0.41 -10.20 0.96
N VAL A 126 1.72 -10.02 0.71
CA VAL A 126 2.38 -8.71 0.64
C VAL A 126 1.78 -7.87 -0.50
N GLN A 127 1.59 -8.45 -1.69
CA GLN A 127 0.90 -7.82 -2.83
C GLN A 127 -0.52 -7.41 -2.46
N GLY A 128 -1.26 -8.27 -1.76
CA GLY A 128 -2.62 -7.96 -1.30
C GLY A 128 -2.66 -6.73 -0.41
N VAL A 129 -1.68 -6.57 0.49
CA VAL A 129 -1.53 -5.37 1.33
C VAL A 129 -1.19 -4.15 0.47
N ALA A 130 -0.25 -4.26 -0.46
CA ALA A 130 0.16 -3.16 -1.34
C ALA A 130 -0.96 -2.70 -2.28
N ARG A 131 -1.68 -3.64 -2.92
CA ARG A 131 -2.86 -3.39 -3.77
C ARG A 131 -3.99 -2.70 -3.01
N ARG A 132 -4.28 -3.15 -1.77
CA ARG A 132 -5.26 -2.48 -0.90
C ARG A 132 -4.83 -1.04 -0.56
N LYS A 133 -3.53 -0.81 -0.31
CA LYS A 133 -3.00 0.54 -0.09
C LYS A 133 -3.15 1.41 -1.32
N ALA A 134 -2.72 0.94 -2.50
CA ALA A 134 -2.85 1.65 -3.77
C ALA A 134 -4.31 2.03 -4.07
N ARG A 135 -5.25 1.08 -3.86
CA ARG A 135 -6.68 1.31 -4.02
C ARG A 135 -7.20 2.41 -3.08
N LYS A 136 -6.88 2.35 -1.79
CA LYS A 136 -7.30 3.38 -0.81
C LYS A 136 -6.79 4.77 -1.17
N ILE A 137 -5.58 4.88 -1.71
CA ILE A 137 -5.01 6.15 -2.18
C ILE A 137 -5.83 6.70 -3.35
N ARG A 138 -6.17 5.85 -4.34
CA ARG A 138 -6.99 6.24 -5.49
C ARG A 138 -8.42 6.65 -5.09
N GLU A 139 -8.96 6.05 -4.03
CA GLU A 139 -10.25 6.40 -3.44
C GLU A 139 -10.21 7.69 -2.58
N GLY A 140 -9.06 8.38 -2.50
CA GLY A 140 -8.92 9.66 -1.79
C GLY A 140 -8.54 9.54 -0.31
N HIS A 141 -8.13 8.35 0.13
CA HIS A 141 -7.68 8.07 1.50
C HIS A 141 -6.19 7.68 1.53
N PRO A 142 -5.25 8.59 1.18
CA PRO A 142 -3.84 8.25 1.25
C PRO A 142 -3.41 7.93 2.69
N PRO A 143 -2.66 6.85 2.92
CA PRO A 143 -1.95 6.68 4.18
C PRO A 143 -0.93 7.82 4.31
N GLY A 144 -0.93 8.53 5.45
CA GLY A 144 0.03 9.62 5.69
C GLY A 144 1.47 9.20 5.38
N VAL A 145 1.86 7.96 5.72
CA VAL A 145 3.18 7.37 5.44
C VAL A 145 3.59 7.41 3.95
N LEU A 146 2.66 7.27 3.01
CA LEU A 146 2.99 7.29 1.57
C LEU A 146 3.10 8.71 1.02
N ILE A 147 2.33 9.65 1.58
CA ILE A 147 2.55 11.08 1.34
C ILE A 147 3.96 11.43 1.82
N LEU A 148 4.29 11.09 3.07
CA LEU A 148 5.63 11.33 3.65
C LEU A 148 6.78 10.74 2.83
N ALA A 149 6.62 9.54 2.26
CA ALA A 149 7.62 8.89 1.41
C ALA A 149 7.80 9.60 0.05
N ALA A 150 6.73 10.18 -0.51
CA ALA A 150 6.83 11.06 -1.68
C ALA A 150 7.56 12.37 -1.34
N LEU A 151 7.28 12.95 -0.16
CA LEU A 151 7.88 14.21 0.27
C LEU A 151 9.41 14.12 0.51
N GLY A 152 9.93 12.94 0.88
CA GLY A 152 11.34 12.74 1.24
C GLY A 152 12.33 12.53 0.09
N LYS A 153 11.89 12.58 -1.17
CA LYS A 153 12.72 12.23 -2.35
C LYS A 153 13.55 13.38 -2.95
N LEU A 154 13.72 14.51 -2.25
CA LEU A 154 14.46 15.66 -2.76
C LEU A 154 15.89 15.70 -2.17
N PRO A 155 16.92 15.19 -2.88
CA PRO A 155 18.29 15.08 -2.36
C PRO A 155 19.07 16.42 -2.28
N LEU A 156 18.49 17.53 -2.73
CA LEU A 156 19.18 18.83 -2.85
C LEU A 156 18.61 19.94 -1.95
N ALA A 157 17.66 19.63 -1.07
CA ALA A 157 17.02 20.64 -0.23
C ALA A 157 17.87 21.10 0.95
N ASN A 158 17.66 22.35 1.39
CA ASN A 158 18.30 22.93 2.57
C ASN A 158 18.17 22.03 3.82
N PRO A 159 19.27 21.76 4.56
CA PRO A 159 19.27 20.91 5.75
C PRO A 159 18.22 21.30 6.80
N ARG A 160 17.90 22.59 6.91
CA ARG A 160 16.86 23.10 7.81
C ARG A 160 15.47 22.62 7.40
N LEU A 161 15.13 22.71 6.11
CA LEU A 161 13.85 22.24 5.60
C LEU A 161 13.72 20.71 5.66
N LEU A 162 14.82 19.98 5.48
CA LEU A 162 14.87 18.53 5.69
C LEU A 162 14.56 18.16 7.16
N ALA A 163 15.11 18.90 8.13
CA ALA A 163 14.81 18.70 9.54
C ALA A 163 13.35 19.03 9.88
N GLU A 164 12.82 20.14 9.36
CA GLU A 164 11.41 20.52 9.51
C GLU A 164 10.47 19.45 8.91
N LEU A 165 10.82 18.92 7.73
CA LEU A 165 10.09 17.84 7.09
C LEU A 165 10.14 16.56 7.92
N HIS A 166 11.29 16.21 8.49
CA HIS A 166 11.44 15.04 9.35
C HIS A 166 10.57 15.14 10.62
N VAL A 167 10.53 16.31 11.26
CA VAL A 167 9.66 16.54 12.43
C VAL A 167 8.19 16.41 12.04
N ALA A 168 7.79 16.98 10.90
CA ALA A 168 6.44 16.85 10.38
C ALA A 168 6.08 15.39 10.06
N GLN A 169 7.02 14.61 9.49
CA GLN A 169 6.88 13.18 9.23
C GLN A 169 6.65 12.37 10.51
N GLN A 170 7.46 12.58 11.55
CA GLN A 170 7.29 11.86 12.82
C GLN A 170 5.96 12.21 13.49
N ARG A 171 5.53 13.48 13.42
CA ARG A 171 4.24 13.92 13.95
C ARG A 171 3.07 13.24 13.23
N VAL A 172 3.08 13.21 11.90
CA VAL A 172 2.06 12.50 11.10
C VAL A 172 2.04 11.00 11.41
N LYS A 173 3.21 10.37 11.55
CA LYS A 173 3.32 8.95 11.90
C LYS A 173 2.73 8.66 13.28
N TRP A 174 3.08 9.48 14.27
CA TRP A 174 2.56 9.34 15.64
C TRP A 174 1.05 9.54 15.70
N LEU A 175 0.52 10.59 15.07
CA LEU A 175 -0.93 10.86 15.02
C LEU A 175 -1.69 9.75 14.29
N SER A 176 -1.13 9.21 13.20
CA SER A 176 -1.73 8.08 12.49
C SER A 176 -1.81 6.83 13.37
N ALA A 177 -0.77 6.54 14.16
CA ALA A 177 -0.75 5.42 15.09
C ALA A 177 -1.76 5.62 16.24
N ARG A 178 -1.83 6.83 16.79
CA ARG A 178 -2.79 7.23 17.83
C ARG A 178 -4.23 7.06 17.34
N LYS A 179 -4.55 7.54 16.13
CA LYS A 179 -5.86 7.37 15.50
C LYS A 179 -6.22 5.89 15.35
N SER A 180 -5.31 5.08 14.82
CA SER A 180 -5.55 3.64 14.65
C SER A 180 -5.75 2.92 15.98
N SER A 181 -5.03 3.32 17.03
CA SER A 181 -5.22 2.79 18.39
C SER A 181 -6.61 3.14 18.92
N ALA A 182 -7.03 4.40 18.80
CA ALA A 182 -8.37 4.84 19.21
C ALA A 182 -9.49 4.12 18.46
N GLU A 183 -9.35 3.92 17.14
CA GLU A 183 -10.29 3.16 16.31
C GLU A 183 -10.44 1.70 16.78
N LYS A 184 -9.33 1.03 17.12
CA LYS A 184 -9.36 -0.35 17.65
C LYS A 184 -10.06 -0.40 19.01
N SER A 185 -9.73 0.51 19.91
CA SER A 185 -10.35 0.59 21.24
C SER A 185 -11.85 0.88 21.15
N ALA A 186 -12.25 1.84 20.29
CA ALA A 186 -13.66 2.14 20.03
C ALA A 186 -14.41 0.89 19.53
N LYS A 187 -13.81 0.11 18.62
CA LYS A 187 -14.43 -1.12 18.10
C LYS A 187 -14.65 -2.16 19.21
N ILE A 188 -13.66 -2.38 20.07
CA ILE A 188 -13.77 -3.32 21.20
C ILE A 188 -14.90 -2.89 22.15
N HIS A 189 -14.95 -1.61 22.53
CA HIS A 189 -15.97 -1.13 23.45
C HIS A 189 -17.38 -1.09 22.84
N ARG A 190 -17.51 -0.88 21.52
CA ARG A 190 -18.80 -1.03 20.81
C ARG A 190 -19.27 -2.48 20.86
N TYR A 191 -18.40 -3.42 20.51
CA TYR A 191 -18.70 -4.85 20.60
C TYR A 191 -19.11 -5.27 22.02
N ASN A 192 -18.38 -4.82 23.04
CA ASN A 192 -18.72 -5.12 24.42
C ASN A 192 -20.06 -4.52 24.83
N ALA A 193 -20.36 -3.28 24.42
CA ALA A 193 -21.65 -2.66 24.68
C ALA A 193 -22.80 -3.47 24.08
N ASP A 194 -22.66 -3.92 22.83
CA ASP A 194 -23.64 -4.75 22.13
C ASP A 194 -23.87 -6.09 22.87
N GLU A 195 -22.78 -6.76 23.29
CA GLU A 195 -22.87 -8.00 24.08
C GLU A 195 -23.55 -7.81 25.44
N ILE A 196 -23.18 -6.76 26.16
CA ILE A 196 -23.73 -6.45 27.49
C ILE A 196 -25.23 -6.11 27.38
N GLN A 197 -25.61 -5.36 26.34
CA GLN A 197 -27.00 -5.03 26.04
C GLN A 197 -27.81 -6.29 25.70
N ALA A 198 -27.25 -7.21 24.91
CA ALA A 198 -27.87 -8.51 24.61
C ALA A 198 -28.08 -9.36 25.87
N LYS A 199 -27.14 -9.31 26.82
CA LYS A 199 -27.19 -10.03 28.10
C LYS A 199 -28.05 -9.33 29.18
N ARG A 200 -28.58 -8.12 28.92
CA ARG A 200 -29.37 -7.28 29.85
C ARG A 200 -28.63 -6.96 31.17
N ALA A 201 -27.30 -6.87 31.15
CA ALA A 201 -26.52 -6.43 32.30
C ALA A 201 -26.36 -4.89 32.27
N HIS A 202 -26.84 -4.19 33.30
CA HIS A 202 -27.00 -2.73 33.21
C HIS A 202 -25.79 -1.90 33.69
N GLY A 203 -24.96 -2.42 34.60
CA GLY A 203 -23.82 -1.68 35.17
C GLY A 203 -22.66 -1.47 34.19
N ASP A 204 -22.30 -2.53 33.46
CA ASP A 204 -21.15 -2.52 32.54
C ASP A 204 -21.47 -1.81 31.21
N LEU A 205 -22.76 -1.63 30.90
CA LEU A 205 -23.22 -0.97 29.69
C LEU A 205 -22.90 0.53 29.73
N ALA A 206 -23.21 1.18 30.85
CA ALA A 206 -22.94 2.62 31.01
C ALA A 206 -21.44 2.93 30.94
N ALA A 207 -20.59 2.07 31.50
CA ALA A 207 -19.15 2.19 31.39
C ALA A 207 -18.68 2.03 29.94
N SER A 208 -19.16 0.99 29.24
CA SER A 208 -18.80 0.74 27.84
C SER A 208 -19.23 1.89 26.91
N LEU A 209 -20.44 2.43 27.08
CA LEU A 209 -20.92 3.58 26.30
C LEU A 209 -20.09 4.85 26.53
N ARG A 210 -19.67 5.12 27.78
CA ARG A 210 -18.74 6.23 28.07
C ARG A 210 -17.39 6.04 27.37
N HIS A 211 -16.85 4.82 27.36
CA HIS A 211 -15.61 4.53 26.63
C HIS A 211 -15.79 4.72 25.12
N VAL A 212 -16.92 4.29 24.54
CA VAL A 212 -17.22 4.54 23.12
C VAL A 212 -17.26 6.04 22.82
N ALA A 213 -17.91 6.85 23.66
CA ALA A 213 -17.97 8.30 23.49
C ALA A 213 -16.59 8.95 23.56
N ASN A 214 -15.78 8.61 24.57
CA ASN A 214 -14.42 9.12 24.75
C ASN A 214 -13.52 8.76 23.56
N TRP A 215 -13.54 7.51 23.11
CA TRP A 215 -12.72 7.09 21.96
C TRP A 215 -13.21 7.69 20.64
N THR A 216 -14.51 7.96 20.50
CA THR A 216 -15.04 8.63 19.31
C THR A 216 -14.57 10.09 19.26
N ALA A 217 -14.63 10.81 20.39
CA ALA A 217 -14.10 12.17 20.51
C ALA A 217 -12.58 12.22 20.25
N GLU A 218 -11.83 11.23 20.74
CA GLU A 218 -10.39 11.08 20.48
C GLU A 218 -10.11 10.87 18.98
N ILE A 219 -10.91 10.05 18.27
CA ILE A 219 -10.76 9.83 16.83
C ILE A 219 -10.97 11.14 16.05
N GLU A 220 -11.95 11.95 16.44
CA GLU A 220 -12.23 13.25 15.83
C GLU A 220 -11.10 14.25 16.09
N ALA A 221 -10.66 14.37 17.35
CA ALA A 221 -9.57 15.26 17.75
C ALA A 221 -8.26 14.91 17.02
N VAL A 222 -7.86 13.64 17.04
CA VAL A 222 -6.66 13.16 16.33
C VAL A 222 -6.83 13.30 14.81
N GLY A 223 -8.05 13.16 14.29
CA GLY A 223 -8.36 13.40 12.88
C GLY A 223 -8.04 14.84 12.45
N SER A 224 -8.45 15.82 13.26
CA SER A 224 -8.16 17.23 13.04
C SER A 224 -6.66 17.54 13.16
N GLU A 225 -6.00 17.04 14.21
CA GLU A 225 -4.55 17.20 14.40
C GLU A 225 -3.75 16.58 13.25
N LEU A 226 -4.18 15.41 12.74
CA LEU A 226 -3.53 14.74 11.61
C LEU A 226 -3.67 15.56 10.32
N ALA A 227 -4.84 16.14 10.05
CA ALA A 227 -5.05 17.01 8.90
C ALA A 227 -4.16 18.26 8.96
N ALA A 228 -4.02 18.86 10.15
CA ALA A 228 -3.12 19.99 10.35
C ALA A 228 -1.65 19.59 10.15
N ALA A 229 -1.23 18.44 10.69
CA ALA A 229 0.14 17.95 10.54
C ALA A 229 0.49 17.60 9.08
N LEU A 230 -0.46 17.05 8.31
CA LEU A 230 -0.30 16.82 6.87
C LEU A 230 -0.18 18.13 6.10
N THR A 231 -1.01 19.13 6.41
CA THR A 231 -0.94 20.47 5.80
C THR A 231 0.42 21.13 6.04
N GLU A 232 0.97 20.99 7.26
CA GLU A 232 2.30 21.51 7.59
C GLU A 232 3.42 20.76 6.86
N ALA A 233 3.33 19.43 6.76
CA ALA A 233 4.28 18.62 5.99
C ALA A 233 4.27 19.00 4.49
N GLU A 234 3.08 19.23 3.92
CA GLU A 234 2.91 19.72 2.55
C GLU A 234 3.52 21.11 2.36
N ARG A 235 3.34 22.02 3.34
CA ARG A 235 3.91 23.37 3.30
C ARG A 235 5.44 23.33 3.26
N VAL A 236 6.06 22.56 4.15
CA VAL A 236 7.53 22.42 4.19
C VAL A 236 8.06 21.81 2.90
N HIS A 237 7.40 20.78 2.37
CA HIS A 237 7.80 20.16 1.11
C HIS A 237 7.70 21.12 -0.09
N ARG A 238 6.68 21.97 -0.16
CA ARG A 238 6.61 23.01 -1.21
C ARG A 238 7.77 23.99 -1.11
N ALA A 239 8.09 24.45 0.10
CA ALA A 239 9.24 25.31 0.31
C ALA A 239 10.56 24.67 -0.16
N MET A 240 10.68 23.33 -0.09
CA MET A 240 11.84 22.59 -0.62
C MET A 240 11.85 22.45 -2.15
N ILE A 241 10.70 22.55 -2.83
CA ILE A 241 10.60 22.52 -4.30
C ILE A 241 10.87 23.90 -4.89
N ASP A 242 10.47 24.95 -4.18
CA ASP A 242 10.62 26.35 -4.61
C ASP A 242 12.05 26.92 -4.36
N GLU A 243 12.92 26.19 -3.63
CA GLU A 243 14.37 26.46 -3.51
C GLU A 243 15.14 25.99 -4.76
#